data_AF-A0A1T5CP00-F1
#
_entry.id   AF-A0A1T5CP00-F1
#
_cell.length_a   1.000
_cell.length_b   1.000
_cell.length_c   1.000
_cell.angle_alpha   90.00
_cell.angle_beta   90.00
_cell.angle_gamma   90.00
#
_symmetry.space_group_name_H-M   'P 1'
#
loop_
_entity.id
_entity.type
_entity.pdbx_description
1 polymer ?
#
loop_
_entity_poly.entity_id
_entity_poly.type
_entity_poly.pdbx_seq_one_letter_code
_entity_poly.pdbx_strand_id
1 'polypeptide(L)'
;MTNIHVSTAQESQYVEMKICKQPRTEVAKKVTTRMVVESLVDQLIDSNLISNERLFDQILYNQDIIWIQNENFNGHLFAKANITDQLKTKTNDFMMYMPTNPIVYDVNGEHYQLITRIDSTRAKPNLERLSQAPKAILSAARVNDLLCSIVMRFYEVYLEDLSRVVHKNKQLINFVEREYHQFLNAVKELNDNRLNWHPRGKGHELLLELIDNLQILKSRPGKVLMDFSHSHSYVVVESSYPIYKQRQKTIQA
;
A
#
# COMPACT_ATOMS: atom_id res chain seq x y z
N MET A 1 -53.11 10.53 27.26
CA MET A 1 -51.71 10.86 27.53
C MET A 1 -50.86 9.95 26.66
N THR A 2 -50.17 10.49 25.67
CA THR A 2 -49.48 9.72 24.64
C THR A 2 -47.99 9.78 24.91
N ASN A 3 -47.38 8.65 25.26
CA ASN A 3 -45.95 8.53 25.51
C ASN A 3 -45.19 8.67 24.18
N ILE A 4 -44.44 9.76 24.03
CA ILE A 4 -43.47 9.91 22.94
C ILE A 4 -42.20 9.19 23.38
N HIS A 5 -41.96 8.02 22.82
CA HIS A 5 -40.66 7.36 22.91
C HIS A 5 -39.63 8.20 22.14
N VAL A 6 -38.77 8.89 22.88
CA VAL A 6 -37.54 9.46 22.35
C VAL A 6 -36.57 8.30 22.11
N SER A 7 -36.44 7.91 20.85
CA SER A 7 -35.35 7.04 20.40
C SER A 7 -34.06 7.84 20.45
N THR A 8 -33.23 7.62 21.47
CA THR A 8 -31.83 8.05 21.43
C THR A 8 -31.13 7.20 20.39
N ALA A 9 -30.92 7.77 19.19
CA ALA A 9 -30.00 7.21 18.22
C ALA A 9 -28.63 7.10 18.91
N GLN A 10 -28.18 5.87 19.16
CA GLN A 10 -26.80 5.60 19.51
C GLN A 10 -25.96 6.02 18.30
N GLU A 11 -25.33 7.18 18.38
CA GLU A 11 -24.19 7.52 17.52
C GLU A 11 -23.12 6.47 17.80
N SER A 12 -23.03 5.45 16.94
CA SER A 12 -21.83 4.64 16.85
C SER A 12 -20.69 5.58 16.44
N GLN A 13 -19.89 6.03 17.42
CA GLN A 13 -18.61 6.66 17.12
C GLN A 13 -17.78 5.66 16.34
N TYR A 14 -17.77 5.78 15.02
CA TYR A 14 -16.86 5.04 14.17
C TYR A 14 -15.47 5.58 14.47
N VAL A 15 -14.69 4.86 15.29
CA VAL A 15 -13.30 5.22 15.57
C VAL A 15 -12.52 4.85 14.33
N GLU A 16 -12.19 5.85 13.51
CA GLU A 16 -11.36 5.67 12.33
C GLU A 16 -10.00 5.08 12.74
N MET A 17 -9.61 3.98 12.08
CA MET A 17 -8.31 3.35 12.32
C MET A 17 -7.19 4.37 12.11
N LYS A 18 -6.22 4.41 13.02
CA LYS A 18 -5.03 5.25 12.90
C LYS A 18 -3.82 4.39 12.59
N ILE A 19 -3.04 4.80 11.60
CA ILE A 19 -1.74 4.22 11.24
C ILE A 19 -0.71 5.32 11.34
N CYS A 20 0.27 5.18 12.22
CA CYS A 20 1.30 6.19 12.46
C CYS A 20 2.68 5.56 12.52
N LYS A 21 3.62 6.07 11.72
CA LYS A 21 5.01 5.62 11.76
C LYS A 21 5.69 6.09 13.05
N GLN A 22 6.39 5.19 13.73
CA GLN A 22 7.20 5.58 14.89
C GLN A 22 8.48 6.31 14.46
N PRO A 23 8.90 7.35 15.20
CA PRO A 23 10.16 8.02 14.95
C PRO A 23 11.33 7.03 15.05
N ARG A 24 12.27 7.11 14.11
CA ARG A 24 13.49 6.29 14.13
C ARG A 24 14.70 7.13 13.75
N THR A 25 15.83 6.86 14.38
CA THR A 25 17.10 7.45 13.96
C THR A 25 17.64 6.65 12.78
N GLU A 26 17.68 7.27 11.60
CA GLU A 26 18.34 6.67 10.44
C GLU A 26 19.85 6.73 10.61
N VAL A 27 20.49 5.56 10.63
CA VAL A 27 21.95 5.48 10.55
C VAL A 27 22.32 5.69 9.09
N ALA A 28 22.92 6.84 8.77
CA ALA A 28 23.31 7.26 7.42
C ALA A 28 23.96 6.12 6.62
N LYS A 29 23.15 5.44 5.80
CA LYS A 29 23.58 4.42 4.84
C LYS A 29 22.88 4.73 3.52
N LYS A 30 23.51 4.32 2.40
CA LYS A 30 22.95 4.43 1.04
C LYS A 30 21.51 3.92 1.03
N VAL A 31 20.66 4.51 0.19
CA VAL A 31 19.28 4.05 -0.04
C VAL A 31 19.27 2.53 -0.19
N THR A 32 18.64 1.86 0.76
CA THR A 32 18.52 0.40 0.76
C THR A 32 17.19 0.00 0.17
N THR A 33 17.10 -1.21 -0.37
CA THR A 33 15.86 -1.83 -0.86
C THR A 33 14.70 -1.68 0.13
N ARG A 34 15.02 -1.76 1.41
CA ARG A 34 14.11 -1.52 2.53
C ARG A 34 13.53 -0.10 2.58
N MET A 35 14.35 0.93 2.38
CA MET A 35 13.91 2.33 2.39
C MET A 35 12.98 2.65 1.23
N VAL A 36 13.15 1.97 0.09
CA VAL A 36 12.25 2.11 -1.06
C VAL A 36 10.85 1.59 -0.73
N VAL A 37 10.76 0.41 -0.10
CA VAL A 37 9.48 -0.18 0.31
C VAL A 37 8.82 0.64 1.41
N GLU A 38 9.61 1.11 2.38
CA GLU A 38 9.17 2.05 3.40
C GLU A 38 8.58 3.32 2.79
N SER A 39 9.31 3.95 1.86
CA SER A 39 8.85 5.16 1.17
C SER A 39 7.53 4.93 0.44
N LEU A 40 7.35 3.77 -0.21
CA LEU A 40 6.09 3.46 -0.89
C LEU A 40 4.95 3.28 0.12
N VAL A 41 5.19 2.59 1.24
CA VAL A 41 4.18 2.45 2.32
C VAL A 41 3.82 3.80 2.91
N ASP A 42 4.80 4.65 3.20
CA ASP A 42 4.58 6.01 3.69
C ASP A 42 3.73 6.82 2.71
N GLN A 43 4.01 6.74 1.40
CA GLN A 43 3.20 7.39 0.37
C GLN A 43 1.75 6.90 0.36
N LEU A 44 1.52 5.59 0.50
CA LEU A 44 0.16 5.04 0.55
C LEU A 44 -0.64 5.59 1.72
N ILE A 45 -0.02 5.61 2.91
CA ILE A 45 -0.64 6.14 4.14
C ILE A 45 -0.90 7.65 3.97
N ASP A 46 0.08 8.40 3.49
CA ASP A 46 0.00 9.85 3.31
C ASP A 46 -1.01 10.28 2.22
N SER A 47 -1.31 9.39 1.27
CA SER A 47 -2.24 9.66 0.18
C SER A 47 -3.64 9.95 0.70
N ASN A 48 -4.07 9.28 1.78
CA ASN A 48 -5.44 9.31 2.30
C ASN A 48 -6.52 9.09 1.22
N LEU A 49 -6.19 8.32 0.18
CA LEU A 49 -7.13 7.98 -0.90
C LEU A 49 -7.99 6.76 -0.57
N ILE A 50 -7.45 5.84 0.24
CA ILE A 50 -8.11 4.66 0.79
C ILE A 50 -8.18 4.83 2.30
N SER A 51 -9.28 4.40 2.93
CA SER A 51 -9.40 4.50 4.40
C SER A 51 -8.34 3.63 5.07
N ASN A 52 -7.85 4.05 6.25
CA ASN A 52 -6.81 3.28 6.96
C ASN A 52 -7.23 1.83 7.24
N GLU A 53 -8.50 1.58 7.53
CA GLU A 53 -9.05 0.23 7.71
C GLU A 53 -8.86 -0.62 6.44
N ARG A 54 -9.31 -0.09 5.29
CA ARG A 54 -9.18 -0.78 4.00
C ARG A 54 -7.71 -0.91 3.59
N LEU A 55 -6.91 0.12 3.78
CA LEU A 55 -5.47 0.10 3.52
C LEU A 55 -4.78 -0.99 4.35
N PHE A 56 -5.11 -1.08 5.64
CA PHE A 56 -4.55 -2.09 6.52
C PHE A 56 -4.96 -3.50 6.07
N ASP A 57 -6.25 -3.77 5.94
CA ASP A 57 -6.73 -5.13 5.66
C ASP A 57 -6.40 -5.61 4.25
N GLN A 58 -6.48 -4.71 3.26
CA GLN A 58 -6.35 -5.09 1.85
C GLN A 58 -4.94 -4.93 1.30
N ILE A 59 -4.04 -4.24 2.01
CA ILE A 59 -2.69 -3.99 1.53
C ILE A 59 -1.66 -4.36 2.60
N LEU A 60 -1.67 -3.72 3.76
CA LEU A 60 -0.60 -3.89 4.76
C LEU A 60 -0.64 -5.27 5.44
N TYR A 61 -1.83 -5.83 5.62
CA TYR A 61 -2.08 -7.12 6.25
C TYR A 61 -2.70 -8.15 5.28
N ASN A 62 -2.38 -8.02 3.98
CA ASN A 62 -2.88 -8.90 2.93
C ASN A 62 -1.84 -9.97 2.54
N GLN A 63 -2.29 -11.21 2.40
CA GLN A 63 -1.48 -12.35 1.96
C GLN A 63 -0.93 -12.22 0.51
N ASP A 64 -1.53 -11.39 -0.33
CA ASP A 64 -1.16 -11.26 -1.74
C ASP A 64 0.12 -10.43 -1.99
N ILE A 65 0.57 -9.65 -1.00
CA ILE A 65 1.72 -8.75 -1.17
C ILE A 65 3.00 -9.41 -0.66
N ILE A 66 3.02 -9.77 0.61
CA ILE A 66 4.00 -10.64 1.25
C ILE A 66 3.20 -11.48 2.23
N TRP A 67 3.53 -12.76 2.32
CA TRP A 67 2.96 -13.63 3.32
C TRP A 67 3.99 -14.63 3.81
N ILE A 68 4.25 -14.59 5.11
CA ILE A 68 5.16 -15.48 5.82
C ILE A 68 4.33 -16.19 6.87
N GLN A 69 4.48 -17.51 6.95
CA GLN A 69 3.75 -18.34 7.89
C GLN A 69 4.71 -19.32 8.57
N ASN A 70 4.51 -19.53 9.87
CA ASN A 70 4.98 -20.70 10.60
C ASN A 70 3.79 -21.42 11.25
N GLU A 71 4.03 -22.43 12.07
CA GLU A 71 2.96 -23.25 12.69
C GLU A 71 1.91 -22.43 13.46
N ASN A 72 2.30 -21.31 14.07
CA ASN A 72 1.45 -20.58 15.01
C ASN A 72 1.19 -19.11 14.62
N PHE A 73 1.94 -18.58 13.65
CA PHE A 73 1.99 -17.15 13.37
C PHE A 73 2.03 -16.86 11.87
N ASN A 74 1.37 -15.77 11.50
CA ASN A 74 1.38 -15.20 10.16
C ASN A 74 1.93 -13.77 10.21
N GLY A 75 2.70 -13.41 9.19
CA GLY A 75 3.13 -12.04 8.93
C GLY A 75 2.87 -11.70 7.47
N HIS A 76 2.42 -10.47 7.20
CA HIS A 76 2.14 -9.99 5.86
C HIS A 76 3.16 -8.93 5.46
N LEU A 77 2.80 -7.88 4.72
CA LEU A 77 3.69 -6.72 4.61
C LEU A 77 3.98 -6.14 6.01
N PHE A 78 2.97 -6.14 6.88
CA PHE A 78 3.08 -5.88 8.31
C PHE A 78 2.98 -7.17 9.12
N ALA A 79 3.77 -7.26 10.19
CA ALA A 79 3.67 -8.31 11.20
C ALA A 79 3.61 -7.67 12.58
N LYS A 80 2.80 -8.23 13.50
CA LYS A 80 2.75 -7.72 14.88
C LYS A 80 4.15 -7.79 15.51
N ALA A 81 4.56 -6.71 16.17
CA ALA A 81 5.91 -6.59 16.72
C ALA A 81 6.25 -7.63 17.78
N ASN A 82 5.24 -8.17 18.48
CA ASN A 82 5.43 -9.22 19.49
C ASN A 82 5.61 -10.63 18.89
N ILE A 83 5.30 -10.83 17.59
CA ILE A 83 5.46 -12.12 16.90
C ILE A 83 6.58 -12.09 15.85
N THR A 84 7.17 -10.94 15.53
CA THR A 84 8.18 -10.84 14.47
C THR A 84 9.44 -11.65 14.77
N ASP A 85 9.81 -11.78 16.05
CA ASP A 85 10.90 -12.66 16.48
C ASP A 85 10.55 -14.14 16.34
N GLN A 86 9.27 -14.51 16.44
CA GLN A 86 8.78 -15.88 16.33
C GLN A 86 8.56 -16.29 14.88
N LEU A 87 8.19 -15.33 14.01
CA LEU A 87 8.14 -15.51 12.57
C LEU A 87 9.51 -15.83 11.97
N LYS A 88 10.62 -15.67 12.72
CA LYS A 88 11.95 -16.18 12.35
C LYS A 88 11.89 -17.70 12.15
N THR A 89 11.65 -18.13 10.93
CA THR A 89 11.64 -19.54 10.57
C THR A 89 13.06 -20.09 10.60
N LYS A 90 13.39 -20.87 11.63
CA LYS A 90 14.58 -21.72 11.69
C LYS A 90 14.31 -23.02 10.93
N THR A 91 14.08 -22.93 9.63
CA THR A 91 13.97 -24.12 8.78
C THR A 91 15.03 -24.01 7.69
N ASN A 92 16.03 -24.90 7.76
CA ASN A 92 17.17 -25.02 6.83
C ASN A 92 18.22 -23.89 6.88
N ASP A 93 18.70 -23.47 8.06
CA ASP A 93 19.78 -22.48 8.22
C ASP A 93 19.52 -21.05 7.66
N PHE A 94 18.29 -20.78 7.18
CA PHE A 94 17.91 -19.47 6.65
C PHE A 94 17.28 -18.59 7.73
N MET A 95 18.07 -17.75 8.40
CA MET A 95 17.49 -16.71 9.25
C MET A 95 16.81 -15.63 8.40
N MET A 96 15.54 -15.35 8.70
CA MET A 96 14.94 -14.08 8.29
C MET A 96 15.63 -12.97 9.08
N TYR A 97 16.44 -12.16 8.39
CA TYR A 97 17.07 -11.00 9.03
C TYR A 97 15.98 -9.98 9.37
N MET A 98 15.50 -10.02 10.62
CA MET A 98 14.88 -8.86 11.23
C MET A 98 15.99 -7.85 11.51
N PRO A 99 15.91 -6.62 10.96
CA PRO A 99 16.98 -5.66 11.07
C PRO A 99 17.10 -5.20 12.52
N THR A 100 18.32 -4.90 12.95
CA THR A 100 18.61 -4.38 14.31
C THR A 100 17.94 -3.05 14.63
N ASN A 101 17.39 -2.37 13.62
CA ASN A 101 16.58 -1.17 13.75
C ASN A 101 15.33 -1.35 12.89
N PRO A 102 14.21 -1.92 13.40
CA PRO A 102 12.98 -2.18 12.63
C PRO A 102 12.25 -0.87 12.25
N ILE A 103 11.43 -0.92 11.18
CA ILE A 103 10.49 0.17 10.87
C ILE A 103 9.19 -0.24 11.52
N VAL A 104 8.72 0.57 12.45
CA VAL A 104 7.55 0.28 13.27
C VAL A 104 6.44 1.27 12.94
N TYR A 105 5.24 0.74 12.77
CA TYR A 105 4.01 1.50 12.65
C TYR A 105 3.11 1.15 13.84
N ASP A 106 2.52 2.16 14.44
CA ASP A 106 1.42 2.04 15.40
C ASP A 106 0.12 1.96 14.61
N VAL A 107 -0.65 0.88 14.82
CA VAL A 107 -1.98 0.67 14.25
C VAL A 107 -2.95 0.53 15.41
N ASN A 108 -3.76 1.56 15.67
CA ASN A 108 -4.68 1.60 16.82
C ASN A 108 -4.04 1.25 18.19
N GLY A 109 -2.80 1.66 18.42
CA GLY A 109 -2.05 1.37 19.66
C GLY A 109 -1.34 0.02 19.67
N GLU A 110 -1.49 -0.80 18.62
CA GLU A 110 -0.71 -2.02 18.43
C GLU A 110 0.51 -1.75 17.54
N HIS A 111 1.67 -2.27 17.93
CA HIS A 111 2.89 -2.12 17.15
C HIS A 111 3.00 -3.19 16.06
N TYR A 112 3.22 -2.74 14.82
CA TYR A 112 3.51 -3.57 13.67
C TYR A 112 4.87 -3.23 13.08
N GLN A 113 5.63 -4.24 12.68
CA GLN A 113 6.88 -4.08 11.96
C GLN A 113 6.64 -4.30 10.46
N LEU A 114 7.20 -3.42 9.64
CA LEU A 114 7.34 -3.68 8.21
C LEU A 114 8.28 -4.86 8.02
N ILE A 115 7.89 -5.85 7.21
CA ILE A 115 8.78 -6.96 6.87
C ILE A 115 9.85 -6.45 5.90
N THR A 116 11.13 -6.62 6.24
CA THR A 116 12.25 -6.00 5.49
C THR A 116 13.22 -6.99 4.85
N ARG A 117 12.95 -8.30 4.88
CA ARG A 117 13.81 -9.32 4.22
C ARG A 117 13.52 -9.35 2.72
N ILE A 118 13.89 -8.26 2.06
CA ILE A 118 13.56 -7.95 0.66
C ILE A 118 14.88 -7.57 -0.02
N ASP A 119 15.65 -8.57 -0.46
CA ASP A 119 17.07 -8.35 -0.77
C ASP A 119 17.43 -8.52 -2.25
N SER A 120 16.54 -9.12 -3.06
CA SER A 120 16.84 -9.33 -4.49
C SER A 120 16.21 -8.24 -5.36
N THR A 121 17.02 -7.26 -5.76
CA THR A 121 16.70 -6.26 -6.79
C THR A 121 16.94 -6.78 -8.22
N ARG A 122 17.63 -7.92 -8.37
CA ARG A 122 18.03 -8.47 -9.67
C ARG A 122 16.93 -9.26 -10.37
N ALA A 123 16.00 -9.83 -9.61
CA ALA A 123 14.92 -10.62 -10.18
C ALA A 123 13.84 -9.69 -10.74
N LYS A 124 13.52 -9.85 -12.03
CA LYS A 124 12.42 -9.13 -12.68
C LYS A 124 11.07 -9.47 -12.03
N PRO A 125 10.13 -8.50 -11.92
CA PRO A 125 8.81 -8.78 -11.40
C PRO A 125 8.07 -9.75 -12.33
N ASN A 126 7.26 -10.64 -11.77
CA ASN A 126 6.45 -11.61 -12.52
C ASN A 126 4.96 -11.35 -12.28
N LEU A 127 4.36 -10.54 -13.15
CA LEU A 127 2.94 -10.15 -13.07
C LEU A 127 1.98 -11.36 -13.12
N GLU A 128 2.32 -12.42 -13.85
CA GLU A 128 1.50 -13.64 -13.90
C GLU A 128 1.45 -14.32 -12.53
N ARG A 129 2.61 -14.41 -11.85
CA ARG A 129 2.66 -14.96 -10.50
C ARG A 129 1.94 -14.07 -9.48
N LEU A 130 2.00 -12.75 -9.65
CA LEU A 130 1.27 -11.82 -8.77
C LEU A 130 -0.25 -11.94 -8.91
N SER A 131 -0.72 -12.51 -10.02
CA SER A 131 -2.15 -12.75 -10.27
C SER A 131 -2.63 -14.11 -9.74
N GLN A 132 -1.73 -14.96 -9.24
CA GLN A 132 -2.05 -16.27 -8.70
C GLN A 132 -2.35 -16.20 -7.20
N ALA A 133 -3.02 -17.23 -6.67
CA ALA A 133 -3.23 -17.37 -5.24
C ALA A 133 -1.87 -17.36 -4.50
N PRO A 134 -1.73 -16.56 -3.43
CA PRO A 134 -0.48 -16.40 -2.73
C PRO A 134 -0.09 -17.70 -2.02
N LYS A 135 1.22 -17.87 -1.83
CA LYS A 135 1.78 -18.96 -1.04
C LYS A 135 2.74 -18.38 -0.04
N ALA A 136 2.73 -18.94 1.17
CA ALA A 136 3.68 -18.57 2.20
C ALA A 136 5.12 -18.70 1.67
N ILE A 137 5.91 -17.63 1.78
CA ILE A 137 7.29 -17.60 1.34
C ILE A 137 8.24 -17.83 2.51
N LEU A 138 9.18 -18.76 2.32
CA LEU A 138 10.23 -19.07 3.30
C LEU A 138 11.57 -18.39 2.97
N SER A 139 11.68 -17.77 1.79
CA SER A 139 12.90 -17.14 1.27
C SER A 139 12.76 -15.61 1.22
N ALA A 140 13.87 -14.92 0.93
CA ALA A 140 13.85 -13.47 0.76
C ALA A 140 12.81 -13.06 -0.31
N ALA A 141 11.96 -12.10 0.04
CA ALA A 141 11.00 -11.54 -0.90
C ALA A 141 11.77 -10.83 -2.03
N ARG A 142 11.33 -11.03 -3.27
CA ARG A 142 11.85 -10.30 -4.43
C ARG A 142 11.28 -8.89 -4.37
N VAL A 143 12.14 -7.87 -4.27
CA VAL A 143 11.66 -6.50 -4.08
C VAL A 143 10.78 -6.03 -5.22
N ASN A 144 11.13 -6.38 -6.45
CA ASN A 144 10.41 -5.87 -7.60
C ASN A 144 8.99 -6.44 -7.66
N ASP A 145 8.82 -7.71 -7.28
CA ASP A 145 7.49 -8.30 -7.13
C ASP A 145 6.70 -7.64 -6.02
N LEU A 146 7.33 -7.40 -4.86
CA LEU A 146 6.70 -6.71 -3.75
C LEU A 146 6.20 -5.32 -4.15
N LEU A 147 7.07 -4.52 -4.77
CA LEU A 147 6.74 -3.17 -5.22
C LEU A 147 5.56 -3.22 -6.20
N CYS A 148 5.60 -4.12 -7.19
CA CYS A 148 4.49 -4.33 -8.11
C CYS A 148 3.22 -4.76 -7.37
N SER A 149 3.27 -5.71 -6.43
CA SER A 149 2.10 -6.16 -5.67
C SER A 149 1.47 -5.03 -4.86
N ILE A 150 2.28 -4.21 -4.18
CA ILE A 150 1.79 -3.06 -3.41
C ILE A 150 1.05 -2.09 -4.33
N VAL A 151 1.67 -1.72 -5.46
CA VAL A 151 1.06 -0.80 -6.44
C VAL A 151 -0.22 -1.40 -7.00
N MET A 152 -0.19 -2.65 -7.48
CA MET A 152 -1.36 -3.33 -8.03
C MET A 152 -2.53 -3.34 -7.05
N ARG A 153 -2.30 -3.80 -5.82
CA ARG A 153 -3.33 -3.86 -4.78
C ARG A 153 -3.85 -2.49 -4.39
N PHE A 154 -2.99 -1.46 -4.37
CA PHE A 154 -3.44 -0.09 -4.15
C PHE A 154 -4.44 0.37 -5.21
N TYR A 155 -4.11 0.23 -6.50
CA TYR A 155 -5.02 0.64 -7.58
C TYR A 155 -6.31 -0.17 -7.57
N GLU A 156 -6.24 -1.48 -7.36
CA GLU A 156 -7.41 -2.35 -7.33
C GLU A 156 -8.37 -2.00 -6.18
N VAL A 157 -7.85 -1.81 -4.96
CA VAL A 157 -8.65 -1.44 -3.79
C VAL A 157 -9.26 -0.05 -3.98
N TYR A 158 -8.48 0.90 -4.49
CA TYR A 158 -8.97 2.25 -4.72
C TYR A 158 -10.06 2.28 -5.80
N LEU A 159 -9.90 1.54 -6.89
CA LEU A 159 -10.91 1.41 -7.94
C LEU A 159 -12.17 0.70 -7.44
N GLU A 160 -12.02 -0.37 -6.66
CA GLU A 160 -13.14 -1.07 -6.05
C GLU A 160 -13.96 -0.13 -5.17
N ASP A 161 -13.28 0.64 -4.29
CA ASP A 161 -13.95 1.54 -3.37
C ASP A 161 -14.56 2.75 -4.09
N LEU A 162 -13.88 3.33 -5.07
CA LEU A 162 -14.44 4.40 -5.92
C LEU A 162 -15.70 3.94 -6.66
N SER A 163 -15.70 2.70 -7.16
CA SER A 163 -16.84 2.13 -7.90
C SER A 163 -18.07 1.95 -7.03
N ARG A 164 -17.91 1.81 -5.71
CA ARG A 164 -19.02 1.76 -4.74
C ARG A 164 -19.65 3.15 -4.51
N VAL A 165 -18.94 4.24 -4.85
CA VAL A 165 -19.42 5.62 -4.75
C VAL A 165 -19.98 6.07 -6.11
N VAL A 166 -21.06 5.40 -6.53
CA VAL A 166 -21.54 5.24 -7.93
C VAL A 166 -21.87 6.54 -8.69
N HIS A 167 -22.01 7.70 -8.05
CA HIS A 167 -22.61 8.89 -8.70
C HIS A 167 -21.72 10.11 -8.94
N LYS A 168 -20.44 10.10 -8.56
CA LYS A 168 -19.59 11.32 -8.71
C LYS A 168 -18.27 11.13 -9.45
N ASN A 169 -17.76 9.91 -9.62
CA ASN A 169 -16.33 9.71 -9.87
C ASN A 169 -15.96 9.03 -11.20
N LYS A 170 -16.83 9.00 -12.22
CA LYS A 170 -16.55 8.30 -13.49
C LYS A 170 -15.26 8.78 -14.18
N GLN A 171 -14.98 10.09 -14.18
CA GLN A 171 -13.75 10.63 -14.76
C GLN A 171 -12.50 10.18 -13.98
N LEU A 172 -12.58 10.17 -12.65
CA LEU A 172 -11.51 9.69 -11.77
C LEU A 172 -11.29 8.20 -11.90
N ILE A 173 -12.35 7.39 -11.91
CA ILE A 173 -12.28 5.94 -12.15
C ILE A 173 -11.56 5.68 -13.48
N ASN A 174 -12.01 6.30 -14.57
CA ASN A 174 -11.37 6.13 -15.88
C ASN A 174 -9.89 6.54 -15.88
N PHE A 175 -9.53 7.64 -15.18
CA PHE A 175 -8.14 8.07 -15.06
C PHE A 175 -7.30 7.03 -14.32
N VAL A 176 -7.78 6.56 -13.16
CA VAL A 176 -7.11 5.59 -12.29
C VAL A 176 -6.96 4.25 -13.01
N GLU A 177 -8.01 3.76 -13.69
CA GLU A 177 -7.96 2.55 -14.51
C GLU A 177 -6.90 2.67 -15.61
N ARG A 178 -6.88 3.79 -16.34
CA ARG A 178 -5.92 4.01 -17.41
C ARG A 178 -4.49 4.05 -16.88
N GLU A 179 -4.22 4.79 -15.80
CA GLU A 179 -2.89 4.86 -15.19
C GLU A 179 -2.45 3.48 -14.68
N TYR A 180 -3.38 2.69 -14.09
CA TYR A 180 -3.08 1.32 -13.67
C TYR A 180 -2.69 0.42 -14.85
N HIS A 181 -3.45 0.46 -15.96
CA HIS A 181 -3.14 -0.31 -17.15
C HIS A 181 -1.80 0.14 -17.80
N GLN A 182 -1.52 1.44 -17.79
CA GLN A 182 -0.25 1.98 -18.27
C GLN A 182 0.92 1.45 -17.43
N PHE A 183 0.79 1.41 -16.10
CA PHE A 183 1.77 0.80 -15.22
C PHE A 183 2.01 -0.68 -15.56
N LEU A 184 0.95 -1.48 -15.67
CA LEU A 184 1.08 -2.91 -15.99
C LEU A 184 1.76 -3.15 -17.35
N ASN A 185 1.41 -2.35 -18.36
CA ASN A 185 2.04 -2.45 -19.68
C ASN A 185 3.50 -2.02 -19.65
N ALA A 186 3.83 -0.93 -18.96
CA ALA A 186 5.21 -0.47 -18.80
C ALA A 186 6.08 -1.51 -18.07
N VAL A 187 5.53 -2.21 -17.07
CA VAL A 187 6.25 -3.31 -16.40
C VAL A 187 6.46 -4.50 -17.34
N LYS A 188 5.49 -4.83 -18.21
CA LYS A 188 5.67 -5.86 -19.25
C LYS A 188 6.78 -5.50 -20.22
N GLU A 189 6.76 -4.27 -20.75
CA GLU A 189 7.82 -3.77 -21.65
C GLU A 189 9.20 -3.78 -20.97
N LEU A 190 9.26 -3.36 -19.71
CA LEU A 190 10.47 -3.42 -18.89
C LEU A 190 10.99 -4.86 -18.75
N ASN A 191 10.09 -5.85 -18.63
CA ASN A 191 10.39 -7.27 -18.50
C ASN A 191 10.80 -7.97 -19.80
N ASP A 192 10.32 -7.46 -20.94
CA ASP A 192 10.59 -8.01 -22.28
C ASP A 192 11.99 -7.65 -22.75
N ASN A 193 12.47 -6.45 -22.39
CA ASN A 193 13.85 -6.08 -22.63
C ASN A 193 14.80 -6.77 -21.63
N ARG A 194 15.37 -7.91 -22.06
CA ARG A 194 16.30 -8.73 -21.27
C ARG A 194 17.52 -7.97 -20.74
N LEU A 195 17.96 -6.89 -21.40
CA LEU A 195 19.11 -6.11 -20.96
C LEU A 195 18.84 -5.36 -19.65
N ASN A 196 17.59 -5.03 -19.35
CA ASN A 196 17.21 -4.35 -18.11
C ASN A 196 17.53 -5.21 -16.87
N TRP A 197 17.38 -6.52 -16.97
CA TRP A 197 17.51 -7.47 -15.85
C TRP A 197 18.83 -8.23 -15.85
N HIS A 198 19.77 -7.84 -16.72
CA HIS A 198 21.15 -8.30 -16.67
C HIS A 198 21.83 -7.80 -15.37
N PRO A 199 22.88 -8.44 -14.83
CA PRO A 199 23.59 -7.96 -13.63
C PRO A 199 24.15 -6.53 -13.70
N ARG A 200 24.25 -5.95 -14.90
CA ARG A 200 24.65 -4.55 -15.16
C ARG A 200 23.49 -3.68 -15.68
N GLY A 201 22.31 -4.26 -15.83
CA GLY A 201 21.10 -3.58 -16.24
C GLY A 201 20.54 -2.72 -15.11
N LYS A 202 19.60 -1.84 -15.46
CA LYS A 202 18.98 -0.87 -14.55
C LYS A 202 17.50 -1.16 -14.30
N GLY A 203 17.08 -2.42 -14.44
CA GLY A 203 15.67 -2.79 -14.38
C GLY A 203 14.99 -2.42 -13.07
N HIS A 204 15.72 -2.52 -11.95
CA HIS A 204 15.21 -2.07 -10.65
C HIS A 204 14.99 -0.55 -10.62
N GLU A 205 15.99 0.24 -11.02
CA GLU A 205 15.92 1.69 -11.02
C GLU A 205 14.83 2.21 -11.96
N LEU A 206 14.70 1.59 -13.14
CA LEU A 206 13.63 1.90 -14.09
C LEU A 206 12.25 1.55 -13.52
N LEU A 207 12.11 0.44 -12.78
CA LEU A 207 10.86 0.14 -12.09
C LEU A 207 10.53 1.20 -11.03
N LEU A 208 11.53 1.69 -10.28
CA LEU A 208 11.32 2.76 -9.31
C LEU A 208 10.89 4.05 -10.00
N GLU A 209 11.47 4.38 -11.14
CA GLU A 209 11.07 5.54 -11.95
C GLU A 209 9.63 5.39 -12.47
N LEU A 210 9.23 4.18 -12.91
CA LEU A 210 7.85 3.92 -13.30
C LEU A 210 6.88 4.16 -12.14
N ILE A 211 7.21 3.69 -10.94
CA ILE A 211 6.37 3.87 -9.74
C ILE A 211 6.33 5.33 -9.32
N ASP A 212 7.48 6.01 -9.31
CA ASP A 212 7.56 7.42 -8.96
C ASP A 212 6.77 8.29 -9.93
N ASN A 213 6.63 7.90 -11.20
CA ASN A 213 5.85 8.64 -12.18
C ASN A 213 4.33 8.49 -12.04
N LEU A 214 3.84 7.59 -11.18
CA LEU A 214 2.40 7.41 -10.95
C LEU A 214 1.82 8.60 -10.18
N GLN A 215 0.87 9.29 -10.79
CA GLN A 215 0.30 10.51 -10.25
C GLN A 215 -0.65 10.23 -9.09
N ILE A 216 -1.44 9.16 -9.16
CA ILE A 216 -2.40 8.84 -8.10
C ILE A 216 -1.70 8.48 -6.79
N LEU A 217 -0.60 7.70 -6.82
CA LEU A 217 0.16 7.34 -5.62
C LEU A 217 0.72 8.57 -4.88
N LYS A 218 1.06 9.64 -5.61
CA LYS A 218 1.59 10.90 -5.05
C LYS A 218 0.51 11.93 -4.76
N SER A 219 -0.76 11.58 -4.99
CA SER A 219 -1.88 12.50 -4.86
C SER A 219 -2.51 12.44 -3.47
N ARG A 220 -3.32 13.47 -3.21
CA ARG A 220 -4.17 13.58 -2.03
C ARG A 220 -5.56 14.05 -2.46
N PRO A 221 -6.61 13.83 -1.66
CA PRO A 221 -7.94 14.35 -1.95
C PRO A 221 -7.91 15.86 -2.22
N GLY A 222 -8.59 16.30 -3.28
CA GLY A 222 -8.61 17.68 -3.77
C GLY A 222 -7.48 18.05 -4.75
N LYS A 223 -6.51 17.17 -4.99
CA LYS A 223 -5.47 17.41 -6.00
C LYS A 223 -6.09 17.42 -7.40
N VAL A 224 -5.74 18.43 -8.19
CA VAL A 224 -6.09 18.49 -9.63
C VAL A 224 -4.95 17.86 -10.43
N LEU A 225 -5.28 16.88 -11.26
CA LEU A 225 -4.38 16.23 -12.19
C LEU A 225 -4.77 16.56 -13.62
N MET A 226 -3.78 16.84 -14.46
CA MET A 226 -4.00 17.04 -15.89
C MET A 226 -4.15 15.68 -16.56
N ASP A 227 -5.24 15.49 -17.32
CA ASP A 227 -5.45 14.31 -18.13
C ASP A 227 -5.10 14.63 -19.58
N PHE A 228 -3.91 14.20 -20.02
CA PHE A 228 -3.42 14.44 -21.37
C PHE A 228 -4.05 13.52 -22.44
N SER A 229 -4.92 12.59 -22.06
CA SER A 229 -5.60 11.72 -23.03
C SER A 229 -6.72 12.43 -23.79
N HIS A 230 -7.22 13.54 -23.27
CA HIS A 230 -8.19 14.41 -23.94
C HIS A 230 -7.67 15.85 -23.89
N SER A 231 -7.93 16.64 -24.93
CA SER A 231 -7.45 18.02 -25.00
C SER A 231 -8.00 18.86 -23.84
N HIS A 232 -7.13 19.17 -22.88
CA HIS A 232 -7.39 20.03 -21.71
C HIS A 232 -8.44 19.51 -20.72
N SER A 233 -8.52 18.20 -20.49
CA SER A 233 -9.28 17.69 -19.34
C SER A 233 -8.42 17.64 -18.07
N TYR A 234 -9.08 17.82 -16.94
CA TYR A 234 -8.49 17.62 -15.62
C TYR A 234 -9.37 16.65 -14.83
N VAL A 235 -8.77 16.01 -13.83
CA VAL A 235 -9.49 15.21 -12.86
C VAL A 235 -9.16 15.69 -11.46
N VAL A 236 -10.17 15.76 -10.61
CA VAL A 236 -9.99 16.04 -9.18
C VAL A 236 -9.91 14.70 -8.48
N VAL A 237 -8.83 14.49 -7.75
CA VAL A 237 -8.63 13.28 -6.94
C VAL A 237 -9.54 13.38 -5.72
N GLU A 238 -10.29 12.34 -5.42
CA GLU A 238 -11.16 12.25 -4.25
C GLU A 238 -10.77 11.04 -3.41
N SER A 239 -11.01 11.07 -2.09
CA SER A 239 -10.92 9.84 -1.29
C SER A 239 -12.04 8.88 -1.71
N SER A 240 -11.78 7.57 -1.66
CA SER A 240 -12.79 6.55 -1.91
C SER A 240 -13.80 6.38 -0.76
N TYR A 241 -13.60 7.13 0.32
CA TYR A 241 -14.41 7.12 1.53
C TYR A 241 -14.72 8.57 1.96
N PRO A 242 -15.84 8.80 2.66
CA PRO A 242 -16.14 10.12 3.21
C PRO A 242 -15.15 10.45 4.33
N ILE A 243 -14.36 11.49 4.15
CA ILE A 243 -13.58 12.07 5.25
C ILE A 243 -14.58 12.78 6.16
N TYR A 244 -14.89 12.18 7.32
CA TYR A 244 -15.69 12.82 8.35
C TYR A 244 -14.89 13.99 8.96
N LYS A 245 -14.85 15.12 8.25
CA LYS A 245 -14.48 16.39 8.88
C LYS A 245 -15.63 16.79 9.80
N GLN A 246 -15.44 16.64 11.10
CA GLN A 246 -16.28 17.26 12.11
C GLN A 246 -16.53 18.72 11.73
N ARG A 247 -17.73 19.04 11.26
CA ARG A 247 -18.30 20.39 11.33
C ARG A 247 -18.68 20.67 12.79
N GLN A 248 -17.69 20.72 13.67
CA GLN A 248 -17.85 21.40 14.96
C GLN A 248 -17.51 22.88 14.74
N LYS A 249 -18.44 23.62 14.13
CA LYS A 249 -18.61 25.08 14.26
C LYS A 249 -19.80 25.55 13.41
N THR A 250 -20.99 25.02 13.67
CA THR A 250 -22.24 25.73 13.33
C THR A 250 -23.38 25.34 14.26
N ILE A 251 -23.16 25.30 15.58
CA ILE A 251 -24.26 25.40 16.56
C ILE A 251 -23.75 26.19 17.76
N GLN A 252 -23.90 27.51 17.69
CA GLN A 252 -24.47 28.34 18.75
C GLN A 252 -24.92 29.62 18.05
N ALA A 253 -26.23 29.63 17.78
CA ALA A 253 -27.02 30.84 17.59
C ALA A 253 -27.13 31.58 18.92
#